data_AF-A0A4R5UHX1-F1
#
_entry.id   AF-A0A4R5UHX1-F1
#
_cell.length_a   1.000
_cell.length_b   1.000
_cell.length_c   1.000
_cell.angle_alpha   90.00
_cell.angle_beta   90.00
_cell.angle_gamma   90.00
#
_symmetry.space_group_name_H-M   'P 1'
#
loop_
_entity.id
_entity.type
_entity.pdbx_description
1 polymer ?
#
loop_
_entity_poly.entity_id
_entity_poly.type
_entity_poly.pdbx_seq_one_letter_code
_entity_poly.pdbx_strand_id
1 'polypeptide(L)' 'MMKDLPVQDFAISLEAMTDDEIFMTMAQLERRSETAEGDAQEEIFARIALTEDLIEQRYPGQSLTPYRAWKQRQPIL' A
#
# COMPACT_ATOMS: atom_id res chain seq x y z
N MET A 1 8.53 -8.45 7.13
CA MET A 1 9.04 -7.10 7.41
C MET A 1 9.15 -6.39 6.06
N MET A 2 8.36 -5.35 5.82
CA MET A 2 8.57 -4.49 4.66
C MET A 2 9.91 -3.78 4.88
N LYS A 3 10.91 -4.05 4.04
CA LYS A 3 12.19 -3.34 4.11
C LYS A 3 11.93 -1.89 3.70
N ASP A 4 12.55 -0.94 4.39
CA ASP A 4 12.52 0.46 3.96
C ASP A 4 13.41 0.63 2.74
N LEU A 5 12.84 0.28 1.59
CA LEU A 5 13.42 0.49 0.28
C LEU A 5 13.24 1.96 -0.11
N PRO A 6 14.19 2.56 -0.84
CA PRO A 6 13.93 3.82 -1.54
C PRO A 6 12.60 3.73 -2.32
N VAL A 7 11.84 4.84 -2.36
CA VAL A 7 10.51 4.89 -3.00
C VAL A 7 10.50 4.32 -4.44
N GLN A 8 11.60 4.52 -5.17
CA GLN A 8 11.81 4.00 -6.52
C GLN A 8 11.86 2.46 -6.56
N ASP A 9 12.63 1.87 -5.64
CA ASP A 9 12.80 0.42 -5.52
C ASP A 9 11.52 -0.23 -4.98
N PHE A 10 10.76 0.49 -4.16
CA PHE A 10 9.45 0.08 -3.70
C PHE A 10 8.46 -0.10 -4.88
N ALA A 11 8.40 0.86 -5.81
CA ALA A 11 7.55 0.76 -7.00
C ALA A 11 7.86 -0.49 -7.82
N ILE A 12 9.14 -0.78 -8.06
CA ILE A 12 9.58 -1.99 -8.77
C ILE A 12 9.16 -3.26 -8.01
N SER A 13 9.28 -3.25 -6.68
CA SER A 13 8.89 -4.41 -5.86
C SER A 13 7.39 -4.70 -5.92
N LEU A 14 6.55 -3.65 -5.98
CA LEU A 14 5.10 -3.79 -6.03
C LEU A 14 4.62 -4.52 -7.29
N GLU A 15 5.29 -4.32 -8.44
CA GLU A 15 4.91 -4.98 -9.69
C GLU A 15 4.97 -6.51 -9.60
N ALA A 16 5.90 -7.05 -8.81
CA ALA A 16 6.08 -8.50 -8.61
C ALA A 16 5.13 -9.09 -7.55
N MET A 17 4.41 -8.27 -6.78
CA MET A 17 3.56 -8.72 -5.69
C MET A 17 2.22 -9.26 -6.19
N THR A 18 1.63 -10.19 -5.45
CA THR A 18 0.24 -10.60 -5.60
C THR A 18 -0.72 -9.52 -5.07
N ASP A 19 -2.02 -9.64 -5.39
CA ASP A 19 -3.02 -8.69 -4.89
C ASP A 19 -3.12 -8.71 -3.36
N ASP A 20 -3.06 -9.89 -2.74
CA ASP A 20 -3.06 -10.02 -1.29
C ASP A 20 -1.83 -9.33 -0.67
N GLU A 21 -0.66 -9.45 -1.27
CA GLU A 21 0.57 -8.79 -0.79
C GLU A 21 0.50 -7.27 -0.94
N ILE A 22 -0.09 -6.77 -2.03
CA ILE A 22 -0.34 -5.33 -2.23
C ILE A 22 -1.32 -4.81 -1.20
N PHE A 23 -2.42 -5.52 -0.95
CA PHE A 23 -3.42 -5.11 0.04
C PHE A 23 -2.86 -5.16 1.46
N MET A 24 -2.05 -6.17 1.80
CA MET A 24 -1.31 -6.21 3.06
C MET A 24 -0.32 -5.05 3.19
N THR A 25 0.36 -4.69 2.10
CA THR A 25 1.30 -3.56 2.05
C THR A 25 0.57 -2.24 2.29
N MET A 26 -0.55 -2.01 1.61
CA MET A 26 -1.41 -0.84 1.80
C MET A 26 -1.88 -0.73 3.26
N ALA A 27 -2.37 -1.82 3.86
CA ALA A 27 -2.80 -1.82 5.25
C ALA A 27 -1.66 -1.50 6.24
N GLN A 28 -0.46 -2.00 5.99
CA GLN A 28 0.72 -1.70 6.82
C GLN A 28 1.16 -0.24 6.67
N LEU A 29 1.11 0.32 5.45
CA LEU A 29 1.42 1.71 5.19
C LEU A 29 0.43 2.66 5.88
N GLU A 30 -0.88 2.37 5.78
CA GLU A 30 -1.93 3.11 6.50
C GLU A 30 -1.64 3.13 8.01
N ARG A 31 -1.37 1.97 8.61
CA ARG A 31 -1.06 1.89 10.05
C ARG A 31 0.22 2.63 10.43
N ARG A 32 1.24 2.63 9.58
CA ARG A 32 2.48 3.40 9.82
C ARG A 32 2.23 4.90 9.73
N SER A 33 1.36 5.36 8.83
CA SER A 33 1.09 6.79 8.64
C SER A 33 0.38 7.41 9.86
N GLU A 34 -0.37 6.61 10.64
CA GLU A 34 -1.04 7.04 11.88
C GLU A 34 -0.06 7.49 12.97
N THR A 35 1.19 7.04 12.92
CA THR A 35 2.19 7.28 13.99
C THR A 35 3.47 7.95 13.50
N ALA A 36 3.61 8.15 12.19
CA ALA A 36 4.77 8.78 11.59
C ALA A 36 4.64 10.30 11.60
N GLU A 37 5.77 10.99 11.77
CA GLU A 37 5.87 12.45 11.76
C GLU A 37 7.02 12.90 10.86
N GLY A 38 6.93 14.14 10.36
CA GLY A 38 7.96 14.76 9.52
C GLY A 38 8.25 13.97 8.24
N ASP A 39 9.51 13.93 7.83
CA ASP A 39 9.97 13.31 6.58
C ASP A 39 9.53 11.84 6.42
N ALA A 40 9.43 11.10 7.53
CA ALA A 40 8.97 9.72 7.51
C ALA A 40 7.48 9.61 7.11
N GLN A 41 6.66 10.57 7.52
CA GLN A 41 5.25 10.62 7.16
C GLN A 41 5.08 10.92 5.66
N GLU A 42 5.86 11.87 5.14
CA GLU A 42 5.86 12.20 3.71
C GLU A 42 6.28 11.00 2.85
N GLU A 43 7.33 10.27 3.26
CA GLU A 43 7.76 9.07 2.56
C GLU A 43 6.69 7.96 2.58
N ILE A 44 6.00 7.77 3.72
CA ILE A 44 4.89 6.81 3.81
C ILE A 44 3.74 7.22 2.88
N PHE A 45 3.37 8.50 2.82
CA PHE A 45 2.33 8.96 1.90
C PHE A 45 2.72 8.78 0.43
N ALA A 46 3.99 8.97 0.07
CA ALA A 46 4.48 8.67 -1.27
C ALA A 46 4.33 7.18 -1.62
N ARG A 47 4.65 6.28 -0.66
CA ARG A 47 4.46 4.83 -0.84
C ARG A 47 2.98 4.43 -0.89
N ILE A 48 2.11 5.10 -0.14
CA ILE A 48 0.65 4.92 -0.24
C ILE A 48 0.18 5.25 -1.65
N ALA A 49 0.52 6.44 -2.16
CA ALA A 49 0.11 6.86 -3.51
C ALA A 49 0.55 5.87 -4.60
N LEU A 50 1.79 5.36 -4.54
CA LEU A 50 2.26 4.33 -5.46
C LEU A 50 1.47 3.01 -5.37
N THR A 51 1.06 2.64 -4.16
CA THR A 51 0.25 1.43 -3.93
C THR A 51 -1.17 1.64 -4.46
N GLU A 52 -1.75 2.82 -4.26
CA GLU A 52 -3.07 3.20 -4.82
C GLU A 52 -3.05 3.16 -6.35
N ASP A 53 -2.02 3.75 -6.97
CA ASP A 53 -1.83 3.74 -8.42
C ASP A 53 -1.74 2.32 -8.98
N LEU A 54 -1.01 1.42 -8.31
CA LEU A 54 -0.94 0.02 -8.75
C LEU A 54 -2.28 -0.70 -8.58
N ILE A 55 -3.02 -0.44 -7.49
CA ILE A 55 -4.36 -1.01 -7.30
C ILE A 55 -5.28 -0.57 -8.44
N GLU A 56 -5.26 0.72 -8.82
CA GLU A 56 -6.06 1.23 -9.94
C GLU A 56 -5.61 0.62 -11.28
N GLN A 57 -4.31 0.42 -11.51
CA GLN A 57 -3.81 -0.26 -12.71
C GLN A 57 -4.30 -1.72 -12.82
N ARG A 58 -4.37 -2.45 -11.70
CA ARG A 58 -4.87 -3.84 -11.67
C ARG A 58 -6.39 -3.93 -11.72
N TYR A 59 -7.07 -2.93 -11.19
CA TYR A 59 -8.52 -2.86 -11.10
C TYR A 59 -9.09 -1.54 -11.67
N PRO A 60 -8.99 -1.31 -12.99
CA PRO A 60 -9.36 -0.02 -13.58
C PRO A 60 -10.81 0.38 -13.29
N GLY A 61 -11.00 1.61 -12.84
CA GLY A 61 -12.31 2.21 -12.52
C GLY A 61 -12.92 1.73 -11.19
N GLN A 62 -12.22 0.89 -10.43
CA GLN A 62 -12.72 0.40 -9.14
C GLN A 62 -12.16 1.17 -7.94
N SER A 63 -11.14 2.02 -8.14
CA SER A 63 -10.46 2.72 -7.06
C SER A 63 -10.06 1.71 -5.96
N LEU A 64 -10.14 2.08 -4.69
CA LEU A 64 -9.81 1.21 -3.56
C LEU A 64 -10.93 0.22 -3.18
N THR A 65 -11.92 -0.01 -4.05
CA THR A 65 -13.02 -0.95 -3.74
C THR A 65 -12.54 -2.39 -3.51
N PRO A 66 -11.63 -2.96 -4.32
CA PRO A 66 -11.07 -4.29 -4.09
C PRO A 66 -10.34 -4.38 -2.74
N TYR A 67 -9.52 -3.38 -2.43
CA TYR A 67 -8.81 -3.28 -1.16
C TYR A 67 -9.75 -3.20 0.04
N ARG A 68 -10.79 -2.34 -0.01
CA ARG A 68 -11.79 -2.23 1.06
C ARG A 68 -12.54 -3.53 1.29
N ALA A 69 -12.94 -4.22 0.22
CA ALA A 69 -13.62 -5.50 0.29
C ALA A 69 -12.71 -6.59 0.88
N TRP A 70 -11.42 -6.59 0.52
CA TRP A 70 -10.42 -7.46 1.12
C TRP A 70 -10.24 -7.16 2.62
N LYS A 71 -10.07 -5.89 3.01
CA LYS A 71 -9.85 -5.47 4.40
C LYS A 71 -10.99 -5.88 5.31
N GLN A 72 -12.24 -5.80 4.84
CA GLN A 72 -13.43 -6.26 5.57
C GLN A 72 -13.44 -7.76 5.88
N ARG A 73 -12.73 -8.58 5.09
CA ARG A 73 -12.62 -10.03 5.29
C ARG A 73 -11.47 -10.42 6.22
N GLN A 74 -10.69 -9.45 6.69
CA GLN A 74 -9.53 -9.67 7.55
C GLN A 74 -9.92 -9.34 9.00
N PRO A 75 -10.32 -10.32 9.82
CA PRO A 75 -10.88 -10.05 11.15
C PRO A 75 -9.88 -9.48 12.18
N ILE A 76 -8.58 -9.37 11.86
CA ILE A 76 -7.51 -9.07 12.83
C ILE A 76 -6.40 -8.16 12.23
N LEU A 77 -6.67 -7.40 11.17
CA LEU A 77 -5.73 -6.36 10.70
C LEU A 77 -5.97 -5.03 11.39
#